data_AF-A0A8T6XWR9-F1
#
_entry.id   AF-A0A8T6XWR9-F1
#
_cell.length_a   1.000
_cell.length_b   1.000
_cell.length_c   1.000
_cell.angle_alpha   90.00
_cell.angle_beta   90.00
_cell.angle_gamma   90.00
#
_symmetry.space_group_name_H-M   'P 1'
#
loop_
_entity.id
_entity.type
_entity.pdbx_description
1 polymer ?
#
loop_
_entity_poly.entity_id
_entity_poly.type
_entity_poly.pdbx_seq_one_letter_code
_entity_poly.pdbx_strand_id
1 'polypeptide(L)'
;MLDDVVHDRAAFWRVLADEQGRGMTVVANAPDVEVDVTRQALEALIDALVGNVFDHTPRGTDFSMATGETAKGPWLEVSDRGPGF
;
A
#
# COMPACT_ATOMS: atom_id res chain seq x y z
N MET A 1 -6.42 7.68 -10.79
CA MET A 1 -6.25 8.42 -9.53
C MET A 1 -5.33 7.64 -8.60
N LEU A 2 -4.81 8.25 -7.53
CA LEU A 2 -3.89 7.58 -6.59
C LEU A 2 -4.56 6.37 -5.90
N ASP A 3 -5.78 6.54 -5.43
CA ASP A 3 -6.65 5.51 -4.87
C ASP A 3 -6.89 4.35 -5.84
N ASP A 4 -7.15 4.61 -7.12
CA ASP A 4 -7.32 3.54 -8.14
C ASP A 4 -6.10 2.61 -8.18
N VAL A 5 -4.89 3.18 -8.25
CA VAL A 5 -3.66 2.40 -8.35
C VAL A 5 -3.42 1.60 -7.07
N VAL A 6 -3.67 2.21 -5.91
CA VAL A 6 -3.56 1.51 -4.62
C VAL A 6 -4.55 0.36 -4.52
N HIS A 7 -5.80 0.54 -4.96
CA HIS A 7 -6.80 -0.53 -4.98
C HIS A 7 -6.40 -1.68 -5.92
N ASP A 8 -5.90 -1.37 -7.11
CA ASP A 8 -5.42 -2.38 -8.06
C ASP A 8 -4.25 -3.19 -7.48
N ARG A 9 -3.25 -2.49 -6.91
CA ARG A 9 -2.10 -3.17 -6.30
C ARG A 9 -2.50 -3.95 -5.06
N ALA A 10 -3.43 -3.45 -4.26
CA ALA A 10 -3.97 -4.20 -3.14
C ALA A 10 -4.69 -5.46 -3.57
N ALA A 11 -5.47 -5.43 -4.65
CA ALA A 11 -6.11 -6.63 -5.18
C ALA A 11 -5.07 -7.67 -5.64
N PHE A 12 -3.99 -7.22 -6.29
CA PHE A 12 -2.88 -8.09 -6.70
C PHE A 12 -2.19 -8.77 -5.50
N TRP A 13 -1.80 -8.00 -4.48
CA TRP A 13 -1.07 -8.52 -3.32
C TRP A 13 -1.95 -9.30 -2.33
N ARG A 14 -3.28 -9.19 -2.44
CA ARG A 14 -4.23 -9.88 -1.57
C ARG A 14 -4.01 -11.38 -1.54
N VAL A 15 -3.72 -11.97 -2.71
CA VAL A 15 -3.49 -13.41 -2.85
C VAL A 15 -2.37 -13.88 -1.93
N LEU A 16 -1.20 -13.23 -1.98
CA LEU A 16 -0.05 -13.62 -1.16
C LEU A 16 -0.27 -13.28 0.33
N ALA A 17 -0.96 -12.17 0.63
CA ALA A 17 -1.30 -11.81 2.00
C ALA A 17 -2.16 -12.91 2.64
N ASP A 18 -3.21 -13.36 1.95
CA ASP A 18 -4.10 -14.42 2.40
C ASP A 18 -3.35 -15.76 2.55
N GLU A 19 -2.47 -16.10 1.61
CA GLU A 19 -1.61 -17.30 1.69
C GLU A 19 -0.68 -17.30 2.92
N GLN A 20 -0.18 -16.14 3.32
CA GLN A 20 0.67 -15.99 4.51
C GLN A 20 -0.13 -15.70 5.79
N GLY A 21 -1.47 -15.69 5.73
CA GLY A 21 -2.34 -15.39 6.86
C GLY A 21 -2.19 -13.97 7.39
N ARG A 22 -1.92 -13.00 6.52
CA ARG A 22 -1.75 -11.58 6.86
C ARG A 22 -3.03 -10.80 6.55
N GLY A 23 -3.57 -10.08 7.53
CA GLY A 23 -4.58 -9.08 7.30
C GLY A 23 -4.02 -7.89 6.50
N MET A 24 -4.70 -7.51 5.42
CA MET A 24 -4.37 -6.31 4.65
C MET A 24 -5.56 -5.34 4.62
N THR A 25 -5.36 -4.11 5.08
CA THR A 25 -6.39 -3.05 5.03
C THR A 25 -6.01 -1.96 4.03
N VAL A 26 -6.99 -1.41 3.32
CA VAL A 26 -6.80 -0.26 2.44
C VAL A 26 -7.78 0.85 2.85
N VAL A 27 -7.26 2.07 3.02
CA VAL A 27 -8.06 3.24 3.39
C VAL A 27 -7.75 4.41 2.46
N ALA A 28 -8.75 4.87 1.72
CA ALA A 28 -8.69 6.12 0.96
C ALA A 28 -9.33 7.24 1.80
N ASN A 29 -8.53 8.17 2.29
CA ASN A 29 -9.01 9.29 3.12
C ASN A 29 -9.45 10.51 2.28
N ALA A 30 -9.19 10.49 0.98
CA ALA A 30 -9.72 11.42 0.00
C ALA A 30 -9.94 10.67 -1.32
N PRO A 31 -11.12 10.79 -1.96
CA PRO A 31 -11.37 10.22 -3.28
C PRO A 31 -10.68 11.05 -4.38
N ASP A 32 -10.39 10.41 -5.51
CA ASP A 32 -9.99 11.08 -6.75
C ASP A 32 -8.73 11.96 -6.63
N VAL A 33 -7.76 11.55 -5.80
CA VAL A 33 -6.51 12.29 -5.60
C VAL A 33 -5.61 12.17 -6.83
N GLU A 34 -5.33 13.31 -7.47
CA GLU A 34 -4.42 13.40 -8.61
C GLU A 34 -2.95 13.48 -8.17
N VAL A 35 -2.07 12.82 -8.93
CA VAL A 35 -0.62 12.85 -8.71
C VAL A 35 0.10 13.02 -10.04
N ASP A 36 1.17 13.83 -10.04
CA ASP A 36 2.03 14.03 -11.22
C ASP A 36 3.09 12.92 -11.31
N VAL A 37 2.62 11.68 -11.33
CA VAL A 37 3.45 10.47 -11.43
C VAL A 37 2.75 9.51 -12.38
N THR A 38 3.51 8.87 -13.27
CA THR A 38 2.94 7.85 -14.14
C THR A 38 2.37 6.69 -13.33
N ARG A 39 1.26 6.09 -13.79
CA ARG A 39 0.69 4.89 -13.18
C ARG A 39 1.76 3.82 -12.93
N GLN A 40 2.58 3.51 -13.94
CA GLN A 40 3.61 2.49 -13.84
C GLN A 40 4.63 2.77 -12.73
N ALA A 41 5.07 4.02 -12.58
CA ALA A 41 6.00 4.38 -11.53
C ALA A 41 5.37 4.25 -10.13
N LEU A 42 4.09 4.61 -9.99
CA LEU A 42 3.34 4.45 -8.74
C LEU A 42 3.12 2.97 -8.40
N GLU A 43 2.77 2.13 -9.37
CA GLU A 43 2.66 0.68 -9.21
C GLU A 43 3.98 0.08 -8.72
N ALA A 44 5.10 0.44 -9.36
CA ALA A 44 6.42 -0.03 -8.97
C ALA A 44 6.82 0.42 -7.56
N LEU A 45 6.47 1.65 -7.16
CA LEU A 45 6.69 2.15 -5.81
C LEU A 45 5.91 1.33 -4.77
N ILE A 46 4.62 1.12 -5.00
CA ILE A 46 3.77 0.34 -4.10
C ILE A 46 4.28 -1.10 -3.99
N ASP A 47 4.65 -1.71 -5.12
CA ASP A 47 5.18 -3.08 -5.14
C ASP A 47 6.49 -3.21 -4.36
N ALA A 48 7.37 -2.22 -4.46
CA ALA A 48 8.59 -2.19 -3.67
C ALA A 48 8.30 -2.07 -2.16
N LEU A 49 7.37 -1.18 -1.78
CA LEU A 49 7.00 -1.00 -0.37
C LEU A 49 6.33 -2.25 0.21
N VAL A 50 5.39 -2.85 -0.52
CA VAL A 50 4.72 -4.08 -0.09
C VAL A 50 5.71 -5.26 -0.08
N GLY A 51 6.57 -5.37 -1.10
CA GLY A 51 7.66 -6.36 -1.13
C GLY A 51 8.52 -6.30 0.13
N ASN A 52 8.92 -5.10 0.55
CA ASN A 52 9.68 -4.92 1.80
C ASN A 52 8.94 -5.45 3.03
N VAL A 53 7.61 -5.25 3.13
CA VAL A 53 6.81 -5.82 4.21
C VAL A 53 6.89 -7.35 4.20
N PHE A 54 6.74 -7.97 3.03
CA PHE A 54 6.79 -9.43 2.92
C PHE A 54 8.19 -10.00 3.22
N ASP A 55 9.24 -9.30 2.81
CA ASP A 55 10.64 -9.74 2.95
C ASP A 55 11.18 -9.54 4.37
N HIS A 56 10.71 -8.51 5.09
CA HIS A 56 11.31 -8.10 6.36
C HIS A 56 10.39 -8.25 7.58
N THR A 57 9.09 -8.41 7.39
CA THR A 57 8.15 -8.59 8.49
C THR A 57 7.78 -10.07 8.63
N PRO A 58 7.76 -10.65 9.84
CA PRO A 58 7.35 -12.05 10.04
C PRO A 58 6.01 -12.41 9.40
N ARG A 59 5.87 -13.66 8.94
CA ARG A 59 4.59 -14.16 8.39
C ARG A 59 3.47 -14.06 9.43
N GLY A 60 2.24 -13.85 8.95
CA GLY A 60 1.06 -13.64 9.80
C GLY A 60 0.96 -12.24 10.42
N THR A 61 1.92 -11.34 10.15
CA THR A 61 1.82 -9.94 10.59
C THR A 61 1.04 -9.11 9.59
N ASP A 62 0.01 -8.42 10.10
CA ASP A 62 -0.86 -7.54 9.34
C ASP A 62 -0.14 -6.28 8.85
N PHE A 63 -0.65 -5.72 7.75
CA PHE A 63 -0.20 -4.45 7.19
C PHE A 63 -1.37 -3.67 6.57
N SER A 64 -1.14 -2.40 6.26
CA SER A 64 -2.14 -1.50 5.69
C SER A 64 -1.53 -0.57 4.65
N MET A 65 -2.37 -0.17 3.70
CA MET A 65 -2.11 0.92 2.78
C MET A 65 -3.13 2.04 3.03
N ALA A 66 -2.66 3.27 3.06
CA ALA A 66 -3.52 4.43 3.19
C ALA A 66 -3.11 5.53 2.22
N THR A 67 -4.10 6.23 1.69
CA THR A 67 -3.87 7.41 0.83
C THR A 67 -4.72 8.57 1.31
N GLY A 68 -4.34 9.76 0.88
CA GLY A 68 -5.17 10.94 1.04
C GLY A 68 -4.46 12.17 0.54
N GLU A 69 -4.99 13.31 0.94
CA GLU A 69 -4.47 14.61 0.59
C GLU A 69 -4.39 15.50 1.83
N THR A 70 -3.38 16.36 1.87
CA THR A 70 -3.23 17.41 2.89
C THR A 70 -3.03 18.75 2.21
N ALA A 71 -2.97 19.84 2.98
CA ALA A 71 -2.57 21.15 2.46
C ALA A 71 -1.16 21.19 1.83
N LYS A 72 -0.32 20.16 2.06
CA LYS A 72 1.02 20.02 1.46
C LYS A 72 1.02 19.14 0.20
N GLY A 73 -0.12 18.55 -0.15
CA GLY A 73 -0.27 17.68 -1.31
C GLY A 73 -0.67 16.24 -0.94
N PRO A 74 -0.69 15.37 -1.97
CA PRO A 74 -1.11 13.98 -1.86
C PRO A 74 -0.09 13.15 -1.08
N TRP A 75 -0.57 12.11 -0.41
CA TRP A 75 0.28 11.17 0.33
C TRP A 75 -0.19 9.73 0.18
N LEU A 76 0.78 8.82 0.31
CA LEU A 76 0.62 7.38 0.36
C LEU A 76 1.44 6.86 1.54
N GLU A 77 0.86 5.95 2.31
CA GLU A 77 1.49 5.23 3.41
C GLU A 77 1.32 3.73 3.22
N VAL A 78 2.40 2.98 3.48
CA VAL A 78 2.38 1.53 3.68
C VAL A 78 2.95 1.27 5.07
N SER A 79 2.18 0.62 5.93
CA SER A 79 2.54 0.38 7.32
C SER A 79 2.32 -1.07 7.69
N ASP A 80 3.30 -1.70 8.33
CA ASP A 80 3.19 -3.05 8.88
C ASP A 80 3.33 -3.05 10.41
N ARG A 81 2.86 -4.12 11.05
CA ARG A 81 2.94 -4.30 12.52
C ARG A 81 4.17 -5.12 12.95
N GLY A 82 5.22 -5.11 12.14
CA GLY A 82 6.47 -5.80 12.44
C GLY A 82 7.22 -5.22 13.63
N PRO A 83 8.32 -5.89 14.02
CA PRO A 83 9.20 -5.41 15.09
C PRO A 83 9.89 -4.07 14.76
N GLY A 84 9.84 -3.64 13.50
CA GLY A 84 10.58 -2.46 13.02
C GLY A 84 12.07 -2.71 12.89
N PHE A 85 12.82 -1.64 12.64
CA PHE A 85 14.27 -1.59 12.73
C PHE A 85 14.70 -0.90 14.03
#